data_AF-A0A2H0UIB0-F1
#
_entry.id   AF-A0A2H0UIB0-F1
#
_cell.length_a   1.000
_cell.length_b   1.000
_cell.length_c   1.000
_cell.angle_alpha   90.00
_cell.angle_beta   90.00
_cell.angle_gamma   90.00
#
_symmetry.space_group_name_H-M   'P 1'
#
loop_
_entity.id
_entity.type
_entity.pdbx_description
1 polymer ?
#
loop_
_entity_poly.entity_id
_entity_poly.type
_entity_poly.pdbx_seq_one_letter_code
_entity_poly.pdbx_strand_id
1 'polypeptide(L)'
;MYYYIDNYQYNITDNNNYLEVCEEIRMQLPNEVLEIINDADNKVLATIGEDGPNVIPLSMVIVDGDDIIVCDCFMDKTTKNLSQDSRAAMAFWKGFVGVQIKGHISYETSGEHFDRYTVWLREKHADRTLRGVLVMSAEEIFDLAPSNAGVKLV
;
A
#
# COMPACT_ATOMS: atom_id res chain seq x y z
N MET A 1 -19.04 -20.50 15.34
CA MET A 1 -17.96 -20.13 16.29
C MET A 1 -16.78 -19.68 15.44
N TYR A 2 -16.19 -18.52 15.72
CA TYR A 2 -15.13 -17.95 14.89
C TYR A 2 -13.73 -18.35 15.36
N TYR A 3 -12.82 -18.53 14.40
CA TYR A 3 -11.41 -18.84 14.63
C TYR A 3 -10.54 -17.92 13.78
N TYR A 4 -9.34 -17.64 14.27
CA TYR A 4 -8.34 -16.85 13.57
C TYR A 4 -7.16 -17.75 13.22
N ILE A 5 -6.79 -17.79 11.94
CA ILE A 5 -5.60 -18.49 11.44
C ILE A 5 -4.88 -17.53 10.52
N ASP A 6 -3.62 -17.24 10.83
CA ASP A 6 -2.84 -16.17 10.20
C ASP A 6 -3.62 -14.84 10.21
N ASN A 7 -3.77 -14.19 9.04
CA ASN A 7 -4.52 -12.95 8.86
C ASN A 7 -5.97 -13.20 8.42
N TYR A 8 -6.55 -14.38 8.66
CA TYR A 8 -7.90 -14.70 8.21
C TYR A 8 -8.81 -15.10 9.38
N GLN A 9 -10.02 -14.55 9.37
CA GLN A 9 -11.10 -15.00 10.23
C GLN A 9 -11.89 -16.11 9.54
N TYR A 10 -12.20 -17.18 10.26
CA TYR A 10 -12.95 -18.33 9.78
C TYR A 10 -14.19 -18.59 10.63
N ASN A 11 -15.25 -19.14 10.03
CA ASN A 11 -16.40 -19.69 10.74
C ASN A 11 -16.48 -21.20 10.52
N ILE A 12 -16.88 -21.93 11.56
CA ILE A 12 -17.24 -23.35 11.45
C ILE A 12 -18.69 -23.44 11.00
N THR A 13 -18.93 -24.13 9.89
CA THR A 13 -20.29 -24.48 9.47
C THR A 13 -20.74 -25.78 10.15
N ASP A 14 -22.01 -25.81 10.59
CA ASP A 14 -22.58 -26.87 11.44
C ASP A 14 -22.58 -28.28 10.82
N ASN A 15 -22.19 -28.42 9.56
CA ASN A 15 -22.45 -29.64 8.80
C ASN A 15 -21.24 -30.50 8.42
N ASN A 16 -19.96 -30.15 8.64
CA ASN A 16 -18.84 -31.08 8.34
C ASN A 16 -17.40 -30.65 8.80
N ASN A 17 -17.22 -29.83 9.84
CA ASN A 17 -15.88 -29.36 10.28
C ASN A 17 -15.04 -28.61 9.21
N TYR A 18 -15.68 -28.02 8.20
CA TYR A 18 -14.98 -27.14 7.25
C TYR A 18 -14.88 -25.71 7.80
N LEU A 19 -13.71 -25.10 7.63
CA LEU A 19 -13.46 -23.69 7.92
C LEU A 19 -13.76 -22.87 6.66
N GLU A 20 -14.66 -21.90 6.76
CA GLU A 20 -14.96 -20.94 5.69
C GLU A 20 -14.35 -19.58 6.04
N VAL A 21 -13.54 -19.01 5.14
CA VAL A 21 -12.96 -17.67 5.32
C VAL A 21 -14.09 -16.65 5.34
N CYS A 22 -14.20 -15.91 6.43
CA CYS A 22 -15.17 -14.84 6.61
C CYS A 22 -14.61 -13.50 6.13
N GLU A 23 -13.37 -13.19 6.51
CA GLU A 23 -12.68 -11.97 6.13
C GLU A 23 -11.17 -12.11 6.30
N GLU A 24 -10.43 -11.29 5.55
CA GLU A 24 -9.01 -11.06 5.79
C GLU A 24 -8.86 -9.87 6.75
N ILE A 25 -8.13 -10.09 7.83
CA ILE A 25 -7.79 -9.06 8.82
C ILE A 25 -6.58 -8.32 8.30
N ARG A 26 -6.81 -7.08 7.87
CA ARG A 26 -5.76 -6.16 7.42
C ARG A 26 -5.44 -5.15 8.52
N MET A 27 -4.22 -4.62 8.49
CA MET A 27 -3.86 -3.48 9.32
C MET A 27 -4.73 -2.29 8.96
N GLN A 28 -5.38 -1.69 9.95
CA GLN A 28 -6.00 -0.38 9.80
C GLN A 28 -4.95 0.70 10.00
N LEU A 29 -4.86 1.64 9.05
CA LEU A 29 -3.93 2.75 9.16
C LEU A 29 -4.38 3.70 10.29
N PRO A 30 -3.54 3.99 11.30
CA PRO A 30 -3.89 4.96 12.33
C PRO A 30 -4.16 6.35 11.76
N ASN A 31 -5.12 7.09 12.33
CA ASN A 31 -5.47 8.43 11.85
C ASN A 31 -4.26 9.39 11.73
N GLU A 32 -3.34 9.33 12.69
CA GLU A 32 -2.11 10.14 12.65
C GLU A 32 -1.24 9.82 11.42
N VAL A 33 -1.16 8.54 11.04
CA VAL A 33 -0.44 8.10 9.84
C VAL A 33 -1.15 8.61 8.58
N LEU A 34 -2.49 8.56 8.54
CA LEU A 34 -3.28 9.08 7.43
C LEU A 34 -3.07 10.60 7.25
N GLU A 35 -3.03 11.36 8.34
CA GLU A 35 -2.74 12.79 8.31
C GLU A 35 -1.34 13.07 7.75
N ILE A 36 -0.33 12.30 8.15
CA ILE A 36 1.04 12.44 7.64
C ILE A 36 1.11 12.11 6.13
N ILE A 37 0.45 11.03 5.67
CA ILE A 37 0.42 10.68 4.23
C ILE A 37 -0.17 11.84 3.40
N ASN A 38 -1.27 12.41 3.89
CA ASN A 38 -2.01 13.47 3.21
C ASN A 38 -1.25 14.81 3.22
N ASP A 39 -0.56 15.18 4.31
CA ASP A 39 0.17 16.45 4.41
C ASP A 39 1.60 16.39 3.85
N ALA A 40 2.16 15.18 3.63
CA ALA A 40 3.54 15.03 3.19
C ALA A 40 3.82 15.73 1.84
N ASP A 41 4.88 16.54 1.79
CA ASP A 41 5.39 17.12 0.54
C ASP A 41 6.29 16.13 -0.22
N ASN A 42 6.85 15.16 0.49
CA ASN A 42 7.81 14.20 -0.05
C ASN A 42 7.28 12.78 0.14
N LYS A 43 7.35 12.00 -0.94
CA LYS A 43 6.81 10.63 -1.01
C LYS A 43 7.74 9.80 -1.87
N VAL A 44 8.18 8.65 -1.38
CA VAL A 44 9.01 7.71 -2.14
C VAL A 44 8.52 6.28 -1.99
N LEU A 45 8.76 5.47 -3.02
CA LEU A 45 8.54 4.03 -3.02
C LEU A 45 9.87 3.32 -3.26
N ALA A 46 10.19 2.37 -2.41
CA ALA A 46 11.30 1.44 -2.55
C ALA A 46 10.77 0.03 -2.86
N THR A 47 11.37 -0.60 -3.86
CA THR A 47 11.17 -2.02 -4.21
C THR A 47 12.51 -2.70 -4.38
N ILE A 48 12.53 -4.05 -4.39
CA ILE A 48 13.76 -4.83 -4.59
C ILE A 48 13.68 -5.53 -5.95
N GLY A 49 14.70 -5.33 -6.78
CA GLY A 49 14.89 -6.06 -8.03
C GLY A 49 16.16 -6.92 -8.00
N GLU A 50 16.40 -7.65 -9.09
CA GLU A 50 17.61 -8.47 -9.26
C GLU A 50 18.91 -7.66 -9.15
N ASP A 51 18.89 -6.38 -9.54
CA ASP A 51 20.03 -5.46 -9.47
C ASP A 51 20.13 -4.71 -8.13
N GLY A 52 19.28 -5.06 -7.16
CA GLY A 52 19.23 -4.47 -5.82
C GLY A 52 18.07 -3.49 -5.63
N PRO A 53 18.18 -2.57 -4.65
CA PRO A 53 17.12 -1.62 -4.35
C PRO A 53 16.82 -0.63 -5.48
N ASN A 54 15.54 -0.41 -5.75
CA ASN A 54 15.02 0.62 -6.64
C ASN A 54 14.20 1.61 -5.82
N VAL A 55 14.47 2.91 -5.93
CA VAL A 55 13.74 3.96 -5.18
C VAL A 55 13.28 5.05 -6.15
N ILE A 56 12.00 5.37 -6.12
CA ILE A 56 11.38 6.39 -6.99
C ILE A 56 10.58 7.41 -6.18
N PRO A 57 10.46 8.67 -6.63
CA PRO A 57 9.51 9.62 -6.07
C PRO A 57 8.07 9.28 -6.51
N LEU A 58 7.09 9.63 -5.67
CA LEU A 58 5.67 9.46 -5.95
C LEU A 58 4.95 10.81 -5.98
N SER A 59 3.98 10.96 -6.89
CA SER A 59 3.16 12.17 -7.01
C SER A 59 1.65 11.92 -6.92
N MET A 60 1.19 10.70 -7.21
CA MET A 60 -0.23 10.34 -7.24
C MET A 60 -0.49 9.22 -6.24
N VAL A 61 -0.55 9.60 -4.95
CA VAL A 61 -0.86 8.69 -3.85
C VAL A 61 -2.25 9.01 -3.31
N ILE A 62 -3.10 8.00 -3.17
CA ILE A 62 -4.44 8.10 -2.60
C ILE A 62 -4.55 7.09 -1.45
N VAL A 63 -5.22 7.45 -0.36
CA VAL A 63 -5.64 6.49 0.67
C VAL A 63 -7.07 6.07 0.36
N ASP A 64 -7.32 4.76 0.26
CA ASP A 64 -8.63 4.16 -0.04
C ASP A 64 -8.96 3.09 1.00
N GLY A 65 -9.71 3.48 2.03
CA GLY A 65 -9.88 2.63 3.22
C GLY A 65 -8.55 2.42 3.93
N ASP A 66 -8.12 1.16 4.01
CA ASP A 66 -6.85 0.75 4.63
C ASP A 66 -5.70 0.58 3.62
N ASP A 67 -5.98 0.69 2.33
CA ASP A 67 -4.98 0.54 1.27
C ASP A 67 -4.40 1.89 0.85
N ILE A 68 -3.10 1.89 0.50
CA ILE A 68 -2.44 3.04 -0.12
C ILE A 68 -2.29 2.78 -1.61
N ILE A 69 -2.98 3.60 -2.40
CA ILE A 69 -3.08 3.47 -3.84
C ILE A 69 -2.07 4.38 -4.53
N VAL A 70 -1.35 3.85 -5.50
CA VAL A 70 -0.46 4.63 -6.38
C VAL A 70 -0.81 4.40 -7.85
N CYS A 71 -1.08 5.49 -8.58
CA CYS A 71 -1.36 5.43 -10.01
C CYS A 71 -0.06 5.28 -10.82
N ASP A 72 0.08 4.19 -11.57
CA ASP A 72 1.18 4.00 -12.51
C ASP A 72 0.89 4.69 -13.85
N CYS A 73 1.73 5.66 -14.21
CA CYS A 73 1.81 6.21 -15.57
C CYS A 73 3.12 5.83 -16.31
N PHE A 74 4.19 5.47 -15.60
CA PHE A 74 5.54 5.22 -16.13
C PHE A 74 6.49 4.51 -15.13
N MET A 75 6.01 3.48 -14.43
CA MET A 75 6.73 2.77 -13.36
C MET A 75 7.31 1.42 -13.80
N ASP A 76 7.79 1.31 -15.04
CA ASP A 76 8.24 0.05 -15.67
C ASP A 76 9.18 -0.81 -14.81
N LYS A 77 10.21 -0.19 -14.21
CA LYS A 77 11.16 -0.90 -13.35
C LYS A 77 10.51 -1.35 -12.04
N THR A 78 9.69 -0.49 -11.44
CA THR A 78 9.00 -0.78 -10.18
C THR A 78 8.03 -1.94 -10.34
N THR A 79 7.21 -1.95 -11.39
CA THR A 79 6.23 -3.03 -11.64
C THR A 79 6.92 -4.34 -12.01
N LYS A 80 8.05 -4.28 -12.74
CA LYS A 80 8.90 -5.47 -12.95
C LYS A 80 9.38 -6.05 -11.62
N ASN A 81 9.93 -5.23 -10.72
CA ASN A 81 10.38 -5.68 -9.40
C ASN A 81 9.24 -6.33 -8.62
N LEU A 82 8.07 -5.68 -8.57
CA LEU A 82 6.89 -6.16 -7.84
C LEU A 82 6.33 -7.49 -8.37
N SER A 83 6.53 -7.81 -9.65
CA SER A 83 6.14 -9.11 -10.20
C SER A 83 7.03 -10.27 -9.73
N GLN A 84 8.22 -9.97 -9.21
CA GLN A 84 9.17 -10.95 -8.67
C GLN A 84 9.12 -11.00 -7.14
N ASP A 85 8.92 -9.84 -6.51
CA ASP A 85 8.89 -9.67 -5.06
C ASP A 85 7.94 -8.52 -4.71
N SER A 86 6.80 -8.84 -4.09
CA SER A 86 5.78 -7.84 -3.74
C SER A 86 6.17 -6.96 -2.56
N ARG A 87 7.25 -7.27 -1.84
CA ARG A 87 7.69 -6.48 -0.67
C ARG A 87 8.11 -5.09 -1.10
N ALA A 88 7.60 -4.10 -0.39
CA ALA A 88 7.88 -2.71 -0.64
C ALA A 88 7.98 -1.91 0.66
N ALA A 89 8.60 -0.74 0.55
CA ALA A 89 8.57 0.27 1.58
C ALA A 89 8.21 1.63 0.98
N MET A 90 7.28 2.34 1.59
CA MET A 90 6.96 3.72 1.26
C MET A 90 7.42 4.62 2.39
N ALA A 91 7.88 5.83 2.06
CA ALA A 91 8.14 6.85 3.06
C ALA A 91 7.43 8.15 2.67
N PHE A 92 6.81 8.78 3.66
CA PHE A 92 6.05 10.01 3.55
C PHE A 92 6.56 10.99 4.60
N TRP A 93 6.93 12.21 4.20
CA TRP A 93 7.38 13.19 5.18
C TRP A 93 7.20 14.65 4.73
N LYS A 94 7.16 15.53 5.73
CA LYS A 94 7.23 16.97 5.63
C LYS A 94 8.07 17.53 6.76
N GLY A 95 9.12 18.28 6.41
CA GLY A 95 10.10 18.73 7.40
C GLY A 95 10.69 17.54 8.17
N PHE A 96 10.48 17.52 9.49
CA PHE A 96 10.96 16.47 10.39
C PHE A 96 9.87 15.48 10.84
N VAL A 97 8.66 15.55 10.28
CA VAL A 97 7.56 14.63 10.59
C VAL A 97 7.39 13.69 9.41
N GLY A 98 7.38 12.38 9.67
CA GLY A 98 7.21 11.40 8.62
C GLY A 98 7.08 9.97 9.12
N VAL A 99 6.64 9.10 8.23
CA VAL A 99 6.45 7.67 8.49
C VAL A 99 7.06 6.85 7.37
N GLN A 100 7.59 5.68 7.72
CA GLN A 100 7.88 4.60 6.79
C GLN A 100 6.84 3.50 6.98
N ILE A 101 6.27 3.06 5.87
CA ILE A 101 5.27 1.99 5.83
C ILE A 101 5.89 0.84 5.03
N LYS A 102 5.89 -0.35 5.61
CA LYS A 102 6.33 -1.58 4.96
C LYS A 102 5.17 -2.54 4.80
N GLY A 103 5.24 -3.36 3.76
CA GLY A 103 4.20 -4.32 3.44
C GLY A 103 4.36 -4.85 2.02
N HIS A 104 3.23 -5.22 1.42
CA HIS A 104 3.19 -5.83 0.11
C HIS A 104 2.35 -4.99 -0.86
N ILE A 105 2.79 -4.93 -2.12
CA ILE A 105 2.07 -4.25 -3.19
C ILE A 105 1.56 -5.26 -4.22
N SER A 106 0.26 -5.21 -4.54
CA SER A 106 -0.28 -5.80 -5.76
C SER A 106 -0.23 -4.78 -6.90
N TYR A 107 -0.03 -5.26 -8.13
CA TYR A 107 -0.11 -4.44 -9.33
C TYR A 107 -1.31 -4.85 -10.17
N GLU A 108 -2.27 -3.95 -10.30
CA GLU A 108 -3.58 -4.18 -10.90
C GLU A 108 -3.74 -3.39 -12.19
N THR A 109 -3.96 -4.08 -13.30
CA THR A 109 -4.21 -3.46 -14.62
C THR A 109 -5.66 -3.61 -15.09
N SER A 110 -6.54 -4.08 -14.20
CA SER A 110 -7.96 -4.29 -14.41
C SER A 110 -8.65 -4.52 -13.06
N GLY A 111 -9.97 -4.40 -13.01
CA GLY A 111 -10.74 -4.59 -11.78
C GLY A 111 -11.12 -3.28 -11.11
N GLU A 112 -11.71 -3.36 -9.93
CA GLU A 112 -12.40 -2.23 -9.30
C GLU A 112 -11.49 -1.03 -9.05
N HIS A 113 -10.30 -1.23 -8.46
CA HIS A 113 -9.35 -0.14 -8.25
C HIS A 113 -8.90 0.47 -9.58
N PHE A 114 -8.51 -0.36 -10.56
CA PHE A 114 -8.09 0.13 -11.87
C PHE A 114 -9.17 0.98 -12.55
N ASP A 115 -10.41 0.50 -12.57
CA ASP A 115 -11.53 1.19 -13.21
C ASP A 115 -11.84 2.52 -12.50
N ARG A 116 -11.90 2.50 -11.17
CA ARG A 116 -12.14 3.68 -10.32
C ARG A 116 -11.06 4.73 -10.53
N TYR A 117 -9.79 4.34 -10.44
CA TYR A 117 -8.67 5.27 -10.55
C TYR A 117 -8.36 5.70 -11.98
N THR A 118 -8.82 4.96 -12.99
CA THR A 118 -8.82 5.43 -14.39
C THR A 118 -9.71 6.67 -14.53
N VAL A 119 -10.90 6.66 -13.95
CA VAL A 119 -11.82 7.81 -13.97
C VAL A 119 -11.20 8.98 -13.19
N TRP A 120 -10.75 8.73 -11.96
CA TRP A 120 -10.12 9.75 -11.13
C TRP A 120 -8.92 10.43 -11.81
N LEU A 121 -8.04 9.64 -12.45
CA LEU A 121 -6.86 10.16 -13.12
C LEU A 121 -7.24 11.06 -14.30
N ARG A 122 -8.24 10.66 -15.12
CA ARG A 122 -8.69 11.46 -16.26
C ARG A 122 -9.27 12.81 -15.82
N GLU A 123 -9.96 12.87 -14.69
CA GLU A 123 -10.53 14.10 -14.15
C GLU A 123 -9.46 15.07 -13.62
N LYS A 124 -8.42 14.55 -12.96
CA LYS A 124 -7.37 15.36 -12.31
C LYS A 124 -6.16 15.64 -13.20
N HIS A 125 -5.86 14.73 -14.12
CA HIS A 125 -4.64 14.69 -14.94
C HIS A 125 -4.97 14.20 -16.35
N ALA A 126 -5.76 14.98 -17.10
CA ALA A 126 -6.25 14.61 -18.43
C ALA A 126 -5.15 14.31 -19.47
N ASP A 127 -3.90 14.74 -19.22
CA ASP A 127 -2.72 14.49 -20.04
C ASP A 127 -1.94 13.22 -19.63
N ARG A 128 -2.48 12.42 -18.71
CA ARG A 128 -1.89 11.17 -18.22
C ARG A 128 -2.76 9.98 -18.60
N THR A 129 -2.10 8.86 -18.87
CA THR A 129 -2.75 7.57 -19.12
C THR A 129 -2.38 6.62 -18.00
N LEU A 130 -3.39 6.08 -17.31
CA LEU A 130 -3.19 5.06 -16.29
C LEU A 130 -2.78 3.75 -16.97
N ARG A 131 -1.64 3.20 -16.55
CA ARG A 131 -1.12 1.90 -17.02
C ARG A 131 -1.48 0.76 -16.06
N GLY A 132 -1.62 1.09 -14.79
CA GLY A 132 -2.02 0.19 -13.72
C GLY A 132 -2.11 0.93 -12.40
N VAL A 133 -2.49 0.21 -11.36
CA VAL A 133 -2.61 0.69 -9.99
C VAL A 133 -1.76 -0.20 -9.10
N LEU A 134 -0.94 0.42 -8.26
CA LEU A 134 -0.25 -0.27 -7.19
C LEU A 134 -1.11 -0.14 -5.94
N VAL A 135 -1.48 -1.26 -5.32
CA VAL A 135 -2.28 -1.29 -4.08
C VAL A 135 -1.37 -1.81 -2.97
N MET A 136 -0.99 -0.92 -2.05
CA MET A 136 -0.14 -1.25 -0.91
C MET A 136 -0.99 -1.63 0.29
N SER A 137 -0.81 -2.85 0.76
CA SER A 137 -1.31 -3.31 2.05
C SER A 137 -0.21 -3.23 3.10
N ALA A 138 -0.42 -2.41 4.13
CA ALA A 138 0.55 -2.14 5.19
C ALA A 138 0.64 -3.30 6.20
N GLU A 139 1.86 -3.57 6.68
CA GLU A 139 2.16 -4.59 7.70
C GLU A 139 2.96 -4.04 8.88
N GLU A 140 3.78 -3.02 8.66
CA GLU A 140 4.55 -2.37 9.71
C GLU A 140 4.68 -0.88 9.43
N ILE A 141 4.61 -0.07 10.49
CA ILE A 141 4.76 1.38 10.39
C ILE A 141 5.86 1.84 11.34
N PHE A 142 6.73 2.72 10.87
CA PHE A 142 7.85 3.27 11.64
C PHE A 142 7.85 4.80 11.60
N ASP A 143 8.19 5.42 12.71
CA ASP A 143 8.38 6.87 12.81
C ASP A 143 9.72 7.27 12.17
N LEU A 144 9.72 8.32 11.36
CA LEU A 144 10.92 8.89 10.73
C LEU A 144 11.41 10.17 11.41
N ALA A 145 10.68 10.70 12.39
CA ALA A 145 11.07 11.91 13.08
C ALA A 145 12.42 11.71 13.81
N PRO A 146 13.31 12.72 13.82
CA PRO A 146 14.62 12.60 14.47
C PRO A 146 14.55 12.15 15.94
N SER A 147 13.49 12.51 16.67
CA SER A 147 13.29 12.13 18.06
C SER A 147 12.95 10.65 18.26
N ASN A 148 12.37 10.00 17.24
CA ASN A 148 11.82 8.64 17.31
C ASN A 148 12.28 7.78 16.12
N ALA A 149 13.43 8.11 15.52
CA ALA A 149 13.84 7.53 14.25
C ALA A 149 13.89 6.00 14.30
N GLY A 150 13.05 5.35 13.47
CA GLY A 150 12.98 3.89 13.36
C GLY A 150 12.17 3.20 14.45
N VAL A 151 11.47 3.93 15.32
CA VAL A 151 10.55 3.33 16.30
C VAL A 151 9.32 2.77 15.57
N LYS A 152 8.99 1.50 15.82
CA LYS A 152 7.80 0.84 15.28
C LYS A 152 6.55 1.37 16.00
N LEU A 153 5.58 1.85 15.22
CA LEU A 153 4.30 2.39 15.68
C LEU A 153 3.21 1.33 15.72
N VAL A 154 3.21 0.44 14.72
CA VAL A 154 2.32 -0.74 14.60
C VAL A 154 3.13 -1.90 14.06
#